data_AF-A0A8S3S0W7-F1
#
_entry.id   AF-A0A8S3S0W7-F1
#
_cell.length_a   1.000
_cell.length_b   1.000
_cell.length_c   1.000
_cell.angle_alpha   90.00
_cell.angle_beta   90.00
_cell.angle_gamma   90.00
#
_symmetry.space_group_name_H-M   'P 1'
#
loop_
_entity.id
_entity.type
_entity.pdbx_description
1 polymer ?
#
loop_
_entity_poly.entity_id
_entity_poly.type
_entity_poly.pdbx_seq_one_letter_code
_entity_poly.pdbx_strand_id
1 'polypeptide(L)'
;MEYVQTISSVRSTCDAFAGELQNLPVSLVSKVNLLPELLSESRAASTTKGYYQSFLRWKKWAILNGIKNCDILPAKAFYVAIYLASLTQSSNTVSPVVQAFYSLKWIHSLIGSLCSPTDSSLVINVLEGAKRSLATPTNKKEPISVELLHKMISIQCYPQSTKKTSTEQGFTHTMMVHVRERSDLWEKVFACLYLQMMYIFQYTEH
;
A
#
# COMPACT_ATOMS: atom_id res chain seq x y z
N MET A 1 11.58 17.48 13.94
CA MET A 1 10.76 18.13 12.89
C MET A 1 9.92 17.15 12.06
N GLU A 2 10.25 15.85 11.97
CA GLU A 2 9.44 14.84 11.25
C GLU A 2 8.05 14.52 11.88
N TYR A 3 7.90 14.76 13.19
CA TYR A 3 6.66 14.44 13.92
C TYR A 3 5.47 15.34 13.51
N VAL A 4 5.72 16.62 13.26
CA VAL A 4 4.68 17.61 12.91
C VAL A 4 4.14 17.40 11.48
N GLN A 5 4.98 16.93 10.56
CA GLN A 5 4.57 16.58 9.19
C GLN A 5 3.74 15.28 9.13
N THR A 6 3.95 14.37 10.09
CA THR A 6 3.12 13.16 10.22
C THR A 6 1.71 13.52 10.73
N ILE A 7 1.61 14.46 11.67
CA ILE A 7 0.34 14.94 12.27
C ILE A 7 -0.53 15.71 11.26
N SER A 8 0.06 16.56 10.41
CA SER A 8 -0.70 17.23 9.34
C SER A 8 -1.16 16.25 8.25
N SER A 9 -0.45 15.14 8.08
CA SER A 9 -0.80 14.08 7.15
C SER A 9 -2.03 13.26 7.60
N VAL A 10 -2.27 13.16 8.90
CA VAL A 10 -3.39 12.41 9.50
C VAL A 10 -4.69 13.22 9.51
N ARG A 11 -4.60 14.56 9.54
CA ARG A 11 -5.76 15.48 9.61
C ARG A 11 -6.71 15.39 8.39
N SER A 12 -6.17 15.07 7.21
CA SER A 12 -6.90 15.10 5.92
C SER A 12 -7.95 13.99 5.75
N THR A 13 -7.84 12.87 6.49
CA THR A 13 -8.85 11.80 6.48
C THR A 13 -10.02 12.10 7.41
N CYS A 14 -9.82 12.94 8.44
CA CYS A 14 -10.88 13.36 9.36
C CYS A 14 -11.86 14.35 8.71
N ASP A 15 -11.41 15.14 7.72
CA ASP A 15 -12.26 16.14 7.06
C ASP A 15 -13.37 15.50 6.21
N ALA A 16 -13.12 14.30 5.64
CA ALA A 16 -14.07 13.64 4.74
C ALA A 16 -15.39 13.26 5.43
N PHE A 17 -15.32 12.92 6.73
CA PHE A 17 -16.48 12.54 7.54
C PHE A 17 -16.78 13.54 8.66
N ALA A 18 -16.09 14.68 8.71
CA ALA A 18 -16.22 15.65 9.79
C ALA A 18 -17.68 16.10 10.00
N GLY A 19 -18.41 16.33 8.90
CA GLY A 19 -19.83 16.71 8.96
C GLY A 19 -20.75 15.59 9.44
N GLU A 20 -20.43 14.33 9.11
CA GLU A 20 -21.22 13.17 9.57
C GLU A 20 -20.99 12.89 11.06
N LEU A 21 -19.74 13.03 11.50
CA LEU A 21 -19.36 12.83 12.91
C LEU A 21 -19.92 13.93 13.82
N GLN A 22 -20.06 15.16 13.32
CA GLN A 22 -20.68 16.27 14.06
C GLN A 22 -22.18 16.04 14.34
N ASN A 23 -22.86 15.25 13.51
CA ASN A 23 -24.30 14.97 13.64
C ASN A 23 -24.57 13.55 14.18
N LEU A 24 -23.54 12.86 14.69
CA LEU A 24 -23.66 11.49 15.12
C LEU A 24 -24.38 11.41 16.49
N PRO A 25 -25.44 10.58 16.64
CA PRO A 25 -26.05 10.33 17.94
C PRO A 25 -25.01 9.81 18.95
N VAL A 26 -25.03 10.32 20.18
CA VAL A 26 -24.08 9.96 21.25
C VAL A 26 -23.99 8.44 21.45
N SER A 27 -25.11 7.73 21.30
CA SER A 27 -25.18 6.27 21.41
C SER A 27 -24.37 5.50 20.36
N LEU A 28 -24.01 6.14 19.25
CA LEU A 28 -23.26 5.54 18.14
C LEU A 28 -21.77 5.94 18.14
N VAL A 29 -21.37 6.94 18.93
CA VAL A 29 -19.98 7.44 19.00
C VAL A 29 -19.01 6.31 19.36
N SER A 30 -19.38 5.44 20.31
CA SER A 30 -18.55 4.30 20.72
C SER A 30 -18.29 3.30 19.59
N LYS A 31 -19.17 3.23 18.58
CA LYS A 31 -19.06 2.30 17.44
C LYS A 31 -18.17 2.82 16.33
N VAL A 32 -17.95 4.14 16.23
CA VAL A 32 -17.02 4.75 15.25
C VAL A 32 -15.64 4.11 15.34
N ASN A 33 -15.28 3.70 16.55
CA ASN A 33 -14.00 3.11 16.90
C ASN A 33 -13.75 1.75 16.28
N LEU A 34 -14.80 1.06 15.86
CA LEU A 34 -14.74 -0.24 15.21
C LEU A 34 -14.48 -0.12 13.70
N LEU A 35 -14.80 1.04 13.11
CA LEU A 35 -14.67 1.25 11.66
C LEU A 35 -13.24 1.07 11.15
N PRO A 36 -12.19 1.62 11.80
CA PRO A 36 -10.81 1.44 11.36
C PRO A 36 -10.38 -0.02 11.22
N GLU A 37 -10.71 -0.84 12.22
CA GLU A 37 -10.37 -2.25 12.28
C GLU A 37 -11.09 -3.01 11.16
N LEU A 38 -12.41 -2.88 11.07
CA LEU A 38 -13.23 -3.54 10.05
C LEU A 38 -12.85 -3.12 8.62
N LEU A 39 -12.54 -1.84 8.39
CA LEU A 39 -12.09 -1.36 7.09
C LEU A 39 -10.72 -1.95 6.72
N SER A 40 -9.85 -2.19 7.71
CA SER A 40 -8.54 -2.81 7.48
C SER A 40 -8.64 -4.29 7.11
N GLU A 41 -9.65 -4.99 7.66
CA GLU A 41 -9.96 -6.40 7.42
C GLU A 41 -10.69 -6.65 6.10
N SER A 42 -11.23 -5.60 5.47
CA SER A 42 -11.89 -5.70 4.16
C SER A 42 -10.99 -6.27 3.05
N ARG A 43 -9.67 -6.33 3.27
CA ARG A 43 -8.66 -6.84 2.34
C ARG A 43 -7.53 -7.54 3.11
N ALA A 44 -6.74 -8.33 2.39
CA ALA A 44 -5.52 -8.92 2.94
C ALA A 44 -4.58 -7.84 3.48
N ALA A 45 -4.01 -8.08 4.66
CA ALA A 45 -3.14 -7.12 5.36
C ALA A 45 -1.96 -6.63 4.49
N SER A 46 -1.38 -7.50 3.67
CA SER A 46 -0.30 -7.14 2.73
C SER A 46 -0.77 -6.14 1.65
N THR A 47 -1.99 -6.31 1.15
CA THR A 47 -2.62 -5.41 0.16
C THR A 47 -2.99 -4.08 0.79
N THR A 48 -3.65 -4.08 1.95
CA THR A 48 -3.99 -2.87 2.73
C THR A 48 -2.73 -2.04 3.01
N LYS A 49 -1.67 -2.68 3.48
CA LYS A 49 -0.36 -2.07 3.68
C LYS A 49 0.19 -1.47 2.38
N GLY A 50 0.19 -2.25 1.29
CA GLY A 50 0.71 -1.80 0.00
C GLY A 50 -0.04 -0.58 -0.55
N TYR A 51 -1.36 -0.56 -0.42
CA TYR A 51 -2.17 0.57 -0.83
C TYR A 51 -1.96 1.79 0.06
N TYR A 52 -1.95 1.63 1.38
CA TYR A 52 -1.70 2.73 2.29
C TYR A 52 -0.34 3.40 2.02
N GLN A 53 0.72 2.62 1.89
CA GLN A 53 2.06 3.14 1.58
C GLN A 53 2.10 3.87 0.22
N SER A 54 1.35 3.37 -0.76
CA SER A 54 1.22 4.02 -2.06
C SER A 54 0.43 5.33 -1.99
N PHE A 55 -0.64 5.37 -1.19
CA PHE A 55 -1.39 6.61 -0.93
C PHE A 55 -0.53 7.67 -0.22
N LEU A 56 0.33 7.27 0.74
CA LEU A 56 1.27 8.21 1.35
C LEU A 56 2.24 8.82 0.35
N ARG A 57 2.65 8.07 -0.69
CA ARG A 57 3.48 8.61 -1.78
C ARG A 57 2.71 9.63 -2.63
N TRP A 58 1.45 9.35 -2.96
CA TRP A 58 0.57 10.32 -3.60
C TRP A 58 0.48 11.61 -2.77
N LYS A 59 0.18 11.47 -1.48
CA LYS A 59 0.02 12.61 -0.58
C LYS A 59 1.29 13.44 -0.48
N LYS A 60 2.44 12.79 -0.29
CA LYS A 60 3.75 13.46 -0.27
C LYS A 60 4.00 14.20 -1.59
N TRP A 61 3.75 13.55 -2.73
CA TRP A 61 3.90 14.16 -4.04
C TRP A 61 2.96 15.38 -4.21
N ALA A 62 1.70 15.27 -3.80
CA ALA A 62 0.72 16.35 -3.90
C ALA A 62 1.14 17.58 -3.08
N ILE A 63 1.57 17.38 -1.83
CA ILE A 63 2.08 18.45 -0.95
C ILE A 63 3.32 19.11 -1.55
N LEU A 64 4.30 18.32 -2.03
CA LEU A 64 5.51 18.84 -2.63
C LEU A 64 5.26 19.66 -3.91
N ASN A 65 4.16 19.38 -4.60
CA ASN A 65 3.74 20.11 -5.81
C ASN A 65 2.69 21.20 -5.52
N GLY A 66 2.47 21.57 -4.26
CA GLY A 66 1.61 22.71 -3.88
C GLY A 66 0.10 22.44 -3.98
N ILE A 67 -0.33 21.18 -4.09
CA ILE A 67 -1.75 20.84 -4.02
C ILE A 67 -2.26 21.11 -2.59
N LYS A 68 -3.35 21.87 -2.48
CA LYS A 68 -3.97 22.21 -1.20
C LYS A 68 -4.42 20.94 -0.49
N ASN A 69 -4.35 20.93 0.84
CA ASN A 69 -4.76 19.76 1.64
C ASN A 69 -6.21 19.30 1.35
N CYS A 70 -7.14 20.24 1.11
CA CYS A 70 -8.53 19.93 0.75
C CYS A 70 -8.69 19.27 -0.63
N ASP A 71 -7.68 19.34 -1.51
CA ASP A 71 -7.69 18.73 -2.84
C ASP A 71 -6.90 17.41 -2.89
N ILE A 72 -6.28 16.99 -1.76
CA ILE A 72 -5.59 15.69 -1.65
C ILE A 72 -6.61 14.56 -1.56
N LEU A 73 -7.74 14.81 -0.88
CA LEU A 73 -8.85 13.88 -0.74
C LEU A 73 -10.17 14.65 -0.54
N PRO A 74 -11.22 14.41 -1.35
CA PRO A 74 -11.22 13.57 -2.56
C PRO A 74 -10.29 14.17 -3.64
N ALA A 75 -9.45 13.32 -4.22
CA ALA A 75 -8.49 13.74 -5.23
C ALA A 75 -9.20 14.05 -6.55
N LYS A 76 -8.84 15.17 -7.18
CA LYS A 76 -9.32 15.50 -8.52
C LYS A 76 -8.68 14.58 -9.57
N ALA A 77 -9.49 14.06 -10.50
CA ALA A 77 -9.04 13.17 -11.57
C ALA A 77 -7.85 13.75 -12.37
N PHE A 78 -7.85 15.05 -12.62
CA PHE A 78 -6.76 15.74 -13.32
C PHE A 78 -5.41 15.63 -12.57
N TYR A 79 -5.39 15.82 -11.26
CA TYR A 79 -4.16 15.69 -10.46
C TYR A 79 -3.69 14.23 -10.39
N VAL A 80 -4.62 13.28 -10.30
CA VAL A 80 -4.28 11.85 -10.36
C VAL A 80 -3.64 11.49 -11.70
N ALA A 81 -4.17 11.99 -12.81
CA ALA A 81 -3.61 11.78 -14.15
C ALA A 81 -2.16 12.31 -14.26
N ILE A 82 -1.91 13.54 -13.78
CA ILE A 82 -0.56 14.12 -13.74
C ILE A 82 0.38 13.28 -12.88
N TYR A 83 -0.08 12.81 -11.72
CA TYR A 83 0.73 11.97 -10.86
C TYR A 83 1.11 10.64 -11.52
N LEU A 84 0.16 9.94 -12.15
CA LEU A 84 0.45 8.71 -12.88
C LEU A 84 1.43 8.96 -14.03
N ALA A 85 1.30 10.08 -14.75
CA ALA A 85 2.26 10.46 -15.79
C ALA A 85 3.66 10.70 -15.20
N SER A 86 3.78 11.36 -14.04
CA SER A 86 5.07 11.58 -13.37
C SER A 86 5.73 10.28 -12.90
N LEU A 87 4.93 9.32 -12.40
CA LEU A 87 5.43 7.99 -12.04
C LEU A 87 5.91 7.23 -13.27
N THR A 88 5.22 7.39 -14.41
CA THR A 88 5.59 6.77 -15.67
C THR A 88 6.94 7.25 -16.16
N GLN A 89 7.23 8.55 -16.02
CA GLN A 89 8.52 9.14 -16.41
C GLN A 89 9.68 8.74 -15.49
N SER A 90 9.40 8.42 -14.22
CA SER A 90 10.41 8.15 -13.20
C SER A 90 10.59 6.67 -12.86
N SER A 91 9.84 5.77 -13.50
CA SER A 91 9.85 4.34 -13.22
C SER A 91 10.28 3.52 -14.43
N ASN A 92 11.05 2.45 -14.20
CA ASN A 92 11.42 1.48 -15.25
C ASN A 92 10.39 0.36 -15.42
N THR A 93 9.37 0.29 -14.57
CA THR A 93 8.34 -0.76 -14.58
C THR A 93 6.98 -0.16 -14.32
N VAL A 94 5.93 -0.83 -14.77
CA VAL A 94 4.53 -0.37 -14.58
C VAL A 94 4.00 -0.51 -13.15
N SER A 95 4.68 -1.30 -12.31
CA SER A 95 4.21 -1.67 -10.98
C SER A 95 3.85 -0.46 -10.08
N PRO A 96 4.71 0.58 -9.96
CA PRO A 96 4.39 1.76 -9.15
C PRO A 96 3.15 2.53 -9.65
N VAL A 97 2.94 2.60 -10.96
CA VAL A 97 1.80 3.29 -11.57
C VAL A 97 0.50 2.55 -11.27
N VAL A 98 0.50 1.22 -11.42
CA VAL A 98 -0.65 0.36 -11.12
C VAL A 98 -0.99 0.40 -9.62
N GLN A 99 0.04 0.34 -8.76
CA GLN A 99 -0.14 0.41 -7.33
C GLN A 99 -0.71 1.77 -6.89
N ALA A 100 -0.24 2.87 -7.48
CA ALA A 100 -0.79 4.21 -7.25
C ALA A 100 -2.29 4.27 -7.61
N PHE A 101 -2.65 3.83 -8.82
CA PHE A 101 -4.04 3.81 -9.28
C PHE A 101 -4.95 3.03 -8.31
N TYR A 102 -4.60 1.79 -7.97
CA TYR A 102 -5.46 0.98 -7.10
C TYR A 102 -5.47 1.46 -5.65
N SER A 103 -4.37 2.06 -5.16
CA SER A 103 -4.37 2.70 -3.84
C SER A 103 -5.32 3.88 -3.75
N LEU A 104 -5.39 4.69 -4.81
CA LEU A 104 -6.31 5.82 -4.90
C LEU A 104 -7.75 5.35 -5.08
N LYS A 105 -8.00 4.31 -5.86
CA LYS A 105 -9.32 3.68 -5.96
C LYS A 105 -9.80 3.18 -4.60
N TRP A 106 -8.91 2.51 -3.86
CA TRP A 106 -9.22 1.98 -2.54
C TRP A 106 -9.51 3.08 -1.52
N ILE A 107 -8.67 4.11 -1.38
CA ILE A 107 -8.92 5.17 -0.39
C ILE A 107 -10.24 5.92 -0.65
N HIS A 108 -10.59 6.15 -1.93
CA HIS A 108 -11.86 6.79 -2.29
C HIS A 108 -13.07 5.90 -1.99
N SER A 109 -12.92 4.57 -2.09
CA SER A 109 -13.96 3.63 -1.66
C SER A 109 -14.17 3.63 -0.15
N LEU A 110 -13.14 3.92 0.65
CA LEU A 110 -13.25 3.98 2.11
C LEU A 110 -13.93 5.28 2.59
N ILE A 111 -13.69 6.40 1.91
CA ILE A 111 -14.29 7.69 2.28
C ILE A 111 -15.69 7.92 1.68
N GLY A 112 -16.29 6.92 1.04
CA GLY A 112 -17.65 7.02 0.49
C GLY A 112 -17.79 8.04 -0.66
N SER A 113 -16.70 8.38 -1.37
CA SER A 113 -16.76 9.34 -2.48
C SER A 113 -17.65 8.83 -3.59
N LEU A 114 -18.69 9.60 -3.96
CA LEU A 114 -19.66 9.25 -5.01
C LEU A 114 -18.99 9.01 -6.38
N CYS A 115 -17.89 9.73 -6.65
CA CYS A 115 -17.08 9.55 -7.85
C CYS A 115 -15.62 9.30 -7.44
N SER A 116 -15.07 8.15 -7.79
CA SER A 116 -13.62 7.94 -7.66
C SER A 116 -12.90 8.62 -8.83
N PRO A 117 -11.77 9.34 -8.60
CA PRO A 117 -10.98 9.89 -9.70
C PRO A 117 -10.49 8.81 -10.68
N THR A 118 -10.40 7.56 -10.23
CA THR A 118 -9.97 6.42 -11.04
C THR A 118 -11.01 5.94 -12.04
N ASP A 119 -12.26 6.39 -11.94
CA ASP A 119 -13.32 6.04 -12.88
C ASP A 119 -13.41 7.06 -14.02
N SER A 120 -12.64 8.16 -13.96
CA SER A 120 -12.50 9.12 -15.06
C SER A 120 -11.78 8.51 -16.26
N SER A 121 -12.34 8.70 -17.46
CA SER A 121 -11.73 8.27 -18.73
C SER A 121 -10.31 8.82 -18.91
N LEU A 122 -10.02 10.03 -18.40
CA LEU A 122 -8.68 10.60 -18.45
C LEU A 122 -7.67 9.73 -17.69
N VAL A 123 -8.00 9.38 -16.44
CA VAL A 123 -7.10 8.59 -15.57
C VAL A 123 -6.92 7.18 -16.11
N ILE A 124 -8.00 6.57 -16.60
CA ILE A 124 -7.97 5.24 -17.23
C ILE A 124 -7.05 5.26 -18.47
N ASN A 125 -7.22 6.23 -19.37
CA ASN A 125 -6.41 6.33 -20.58
C ASN A 125 -4.93 6.59 -20.27
N VAL A 126 -4.62 7.39 -19.24
CA VAL A 126 -3.25 7.59 -18.78
C VAL A 126 -2.65 6.30 -18.22
N LEU A 127 -3.40 5.53 -17.43
CA LEU A 127 -2.95 4.23 -16.94
C LEU A 127 -2.64 3.27 -18.09
N GLU A 128 -3.51 3.18 -19.08
CA GLU A 128 -3.29 2.32 -20.25
C GLU A 128 -2.11 2.80 -21.11
N GLY A 129 -1.92 4.12 -21.26
CA GLY A 129 -0.72 4.69 -21.87
C GLY A 129 0.56 4.31 -21.13
N ALA A 130 0.56 4.44 -19.80
CA ALA A 130 1.69 4.07 -18.95
C ALA A 130 2.03 2.57 -19.05
N LYS A 131 1.02 1.69 -19.05
CA LYS A 131 1.21 0.25 -19.26
C LYS A 131 1.92 -0.05 -20.57
N ARG A 132 1.51 0.60 -21.67
CA ARG A 132 2.14 0.41 -22.99
C ARG A 132 3.55 0.99 -23.03
N SER A 133 3.76 2.18 -22.48
CA SER A 133 5.07 2.84 -22.48
C SER A 133 6.11 2.09 -21.66
N LEU A 134 5.71 1.42 -20.58
CA LEU A 134 6.59 0.68 -19.67
C LEU A 134 6.57 -0.83 -19.94
N ALA A 135 5.85 -1.28 -20.97
CA ALA A 135 5.85 -2.67 -21.36
C ALA A 135 7.23 -3.05 -21.90
N THR A 136 7.94 -3.92 -21.19
CA THR A 136 9.14 -4.54 -21.73
C THR A 136 8.75 -5.54 -22.81
N PRO A 137 9.44 -5.59 -23.96
CA PRO A 137 9.24 -6.64 -24.95
C PRO A 137 9.35 -8.00 -24.28
N THR A 138 8.30 -8.82 -24.38
CA THR A 138 8.30 -10.15 -23.77
C THR A 138 9.15 -11.06 -24.64
N ASN A 139 10.44 -11.18 -24.31
CA ASN A 139 11.28 -12.21 -24.92
C ASN A 139 10.80 -13.55 -24.36
N LYS A 140 10.01 -14.29 -25.16
CA LYS A 140 9.54 -15.62 -24.77
C LYS A 140 10.79 -16.46 -24.52
N LYS A 141 10.96 -16.95 -23.28
CA LYS A 141 12.02 -17.92 -22.99
C LYS A 141 11.80 -19.13 -23.90
N GLU A 142 12.86 -19.62 -24.53
CA GLU A 142 12.74 -20.83 -25.32
C GLU A 142 12.22 -21.98 -24.46
N PRO A 143 11.38 -22.88 -25.01
CA PRO A 143 10.89 -24.04 -24.28
C PRO A 143 12.05 -24.81 -23.66
N ILE A 144 11.90 -25.22 -22.40
CA ILE A 144 12.88 -26.10 -21.77
C ILE A 144 12.91 -27.42 -22.57
N SER A 145 14.07 -27.76 -23.14
CA SER A 145 14.17 -29.00 -23.92
C SER A 145 14.12 -30.21 -22.99
N VAL A 146 13.60 -31.33 -23.51
CA VAL A 146 13.51 -32.59 -22.77
C VAL A 146 14.91 -33.08 -22.39
N GLU A 147 15.93 -32.83 -23.20
CA GLU A 147 17.33 -33.15 -22.85
C GLU A 147 17.84 -32.33 -21.66
N LEU A 148 17.46 -31.06 -21.54
CA LEU A 148 17.86 -30.21 -20.40
C LEU A 148 17.21 -30.68 -19.10
N LEU A 149 15.95 -31.13 -19.16
CA LEU A 149 15.26 -31.76 -18.02
C LEU A 149 15.95 -33.07 -17.60
N HIS A 150 16.29 -33.94 -18.56
CA HIS A 150 17.02 -35.17 -18.27
C HIS A 150 18.40 -34.89 -17.66
N LYS A 151 19.13 -33.88 -18.14
CA LYS A 151 20.39 -33.46 -17.54
C LYS A 151 20.23 -33.01 -16.08
N MET A 152 19.24 -32.17 -15.79
CA MET A 152 18.97 -31.71 -14.40
C MET A 152 18.67 -32.89 -13.47
N ILE A 153 17.81 -33.82 -13.89
CA ILE A 153 17.45 -35.00 -13.10
C ILE A 153 18.65 -35.94 -12.91
N SER A 154 19.45 -36.16 -13.96
CA SER A 154 20.62 -37.04 -13.90
C SER A 154 21.70 -36.53 -12.92
N ILE A 155 21.85 -35.21 -12.79
CA ILE A 155 22.76 -34.58 -11.82
C ILE A 155 22.25 -34.77 -10.39
N GLN A 156 20.93 -34.72 -10.17
CA GLN A 156 20.32 -34.90 -8.84
C GLN A 156 20.27 -36.36 -8.39
N CYS A 157 20.17 -37.31 -9.32
CA CYS A 157 19.98 -38.74 -9.03
C CYS A 157 21.28 -39.55 -8.93
N TYR A 158 22.46 -38.92 -8.85
CA TYR A 158 23.71 -39.63 -8.54
C TYR A 158 24.11 -39.41 -7.07
N PRO A 159 23.82 -40.34 -6.14
CA PRO A 159 24.56 -40.38 -4.90
C PRO A 159 26.00 -40.80 -5.23
N GLN A 160 26.96 -39.91 -4.99
CA GLN A 160 28.37 -40.28 -4.97
C GLN A 160 28.57 -41.28 -3.82
N SER A 161 28.59 -42.57 -4.15
CA SER A 161 29.11 -43.60 -3.25
C SER A 161 30.65 -43.61 -3.35
N THR A 162 31.32 -42.80 -2.53
CA THR A 162 32.72 -43.07 -2.17
C THR A 162 32.90 -42.96 -0.66
N LYS A 163 33.61 -43.95 -0.12
CA LYS A 163 33.70 -44.33 1.29
C LYS A 163 34.40 -43.26 2.16
N LYS A 164 34.05 -43.31 3.46
CA LYS A 164 34.37 -42.40 4.59
C LYS A 164 35.86 -42.08 4.80
N THR A 165 36.14 -40.85 5.21
CA THR A 165 37.05 -40.54 6.34
C THR A 165 36.49 -39.36 7.15
N SER A 166 36.45 -39.58 8.46
CA SER A 166 35.95 -38.72 9.53
C SER A 166 36.85 -37.51 9.79
N THR A 167 36.26 -36.33 9.94
CA THR A 167 36.71 -35.30 10.90
C THR A 167 35.51 -34.43 11.25
N GLU A 168 35.19 -34.40 12.54
CA GLU A 168 34.15 -33.58 13.16
C GLU A 168 34.47 -32.09 12.99
N GLN A 169 33.51 -31.28 12.55
CA GLN A 169 33.39 -29.89 12.98
C GLN A 169 31.90 -29.57 13.15
N GLY A 170 31.51 -29.33 14.40
CA GLY A 170 30.16 -28.94 14.77
C GLY A 170 29.83 -27.52 14.32
N PHE A 171 28.57 -27.30 13.95
CA PHE A 171 27.92 -26.00 14.04
C PHE A 171 26.42 -26.24 14.16
N THR A 172 25.92 -26.26 15.40
CA THR A 172 24.49 -26.37 15.68
C THR A 172 23.79 -25.04 15.45
N HIS A 173 22.96 -25.04 14.41
CA HIS A 173 21.56 -24.61 14.46
C HIS A 173 21.24 -23.31 15.23
N THR A 174 21.36 -22.16 14.57
CA THR A 174 20.58 -20.97 14.94
C THR A 174 19.21 -21.09 14.28
N MET A 175 18.20 -21.37 15.11
CA MET A 175 16.80 -21.42 14.70
C MET A 175 16.34 -20.08 14.14
N MET A 176 15.64 -20.15 13.00
CA MET A 176 14.67 -19.14 12.60
C MET A 176 13.58 -19.02 13.67
N VAL A 177 13.71 -18.03 14.55
CA VAL A 177 12.56 -17.43 15.24
C VAL A 177 12.70 -15.93 15.11
N HIS A 178 12.36 -15.42 13.92
CA HIS A 178 12.10 -14.00 13.75
C HIS A 178 11.20 -13.83 12.53
N VAL A 179 9.88 -13.81 12.75
CA VAL A 179 8.94 -12.76 12.33
C VAL A 179 7.58 -13.17 12.91
N ARG A 180 7.43 -12.98 14.23
CA ARG A 180 6.12 -12.76 14.87
C ARG A 180 6.22 -11.51 15.74
N GLU A 181 6.68 -10.44 15.10
CA GLU A 181 6.86 -9.09 15.67
C GLU A 181 6.51 -8.06 14.58
N ARG A 182 5.27 -8.12 14.08
CA ARG A 182 4.77 -7.12 13.12
C ARG A 182 3.31 -6.76 13.29
N SER A 183 2.80 -6.88 14.51
CA SER A 183 1.52 -6.32 14.97
C SER A 183 1.66 -4.88 15.49
N ASP A 184 2.83 -4.45 15.94
CA ASP A 184 2.92 -3.31 16.87
C ASP A 184 3.08 -1.93 16.21
N LEU A 185 3.21 -1.88 14.88
CA LEU A 185 3.29 -0.63 14.13
C LEU A 185 1.97 -0.24 13.47
N TRP A 186 1.06 -1.18 13.26
CA TRP A 186 -0.25 -0.91 12.65
C TRP A 186 -1.24 -0.35 13.66
N GLU A 187 -1.24 -0.91 14.87
CA GLU A 187 -2.00 -0.34 15.99
C GLU A 187 -1.57 1.08 16.30
N LYS A 188 -0.28 1.43 16.21
CA LYS A 188 0.18 2.80 16.51
C LYS A 188 -0.13 3.80 15.41
N VAL A 189 -0.10 3.40 14.13
CA VAL A 189 -0.43 4.28 13.00
C VAL A 189 -1.94 4.53 12.91
N PHE A 190 -2.76 3.53 13.23
CA PHE A 190 -4.20 3.69 13.33
C PHE A 190 -4.65 4.33 14.66
N ALA A 191 -4.01 4.02 15.79
CA ALA A 191 -4.22 4.73 17.05
C ALA A 191 -3.88 6.21 16.95
N CYS A 192 -2.99 6.62 16.04
CA CYS A 192 -2.69 8.02 15.77
C CYS A 192 -3.80 8.72 14.97
N LEU A 193 -4.47 8.02 14.04
CA LEU A 193 -5.73 8.49 13.42
C LEU A 193 -6.87 8.58 14.44
N TYR A 194 -6.87 7.69 15.43
CA TYR A 194 -7.92 7.51 16.43
C TYR A 194 -7.83 8.46 17.65
N LEU A 195 -6.64 8.64 18.23
CA LEU A 195 -6.40 9.56 19.36
C LEU A 195 -6.64 11.03 18.98
N GLN A 196 -6.58 11.37 17.69
CA GLN A 196 -6.91 12.71 17.19
C GLN A 196 -8.41 12.92 16.89
N MET A 197 -9.18 11.85 16.68
CA MET A 197 -10.66 11.94 16.60
C MET A 197 -11.25 12.22 17.99
N MET A 198 -10.66 11.67 19.05
CA MET A 198 -11.09 11.92 20.44
C MET A 198 -10.73 13.33 20.95
N TYR A 199 -9.62 13.92 20.50
CA TYR A 199 -9.17 15.24 20.98
C TYR A 199 -10.02 16.43 20.46
N ILE A 200 -10.86 16.22 19.44
CA ILE A 200 -11.78 17.24 18.92
C ILE A 200 -13.11 17.27 19.70
N PHE A 201 -13.48 16.17 20.38
CA PHE A 201 -14.73 16.10 21.15
C PHE A 201 -14.59 16.63 22.59
N GLN A 202 -13.38 17.01 23.02
CA GLN A 202 -13.11 17.43 24.41
C GLN A 202 -12.82 18.94 24.55
N TYR A 203 -12.93 19.73 23.46
CA TYR A 203 -12.65 21.18 23.45
C TYR A 203 -13.70 22.02 22.70
N THR A 204 -14.96 21.58 22.67
CA THR A 204 -16.11 22.39 22.22
C THR A 204 -17.10 22.74 23.34
N GLU A 205 -16.69 22.64 24.59
CA GLU A 205 -17.33 23.37 25.69
C GLU A 205 -16.26 24.16 26.43
N HIS A 206 -16.04 25.40 25.98
CA HIS A 206 -15.77 26.62 26.77
C HIS A 206 -15.48 27.80 25.84
#